data_AF-A0AAN7QEP3-F1
#
_entry.id   AF-A0AAN7QEP3-F1
#
_cell.length_a   1.000
_cell.length_b   1.000
_cell.length_c   1.000
_cell.angle_alpha   90.00
_cell.angle_beta   90.00
_cell.angle_gamma   90.00
#
_symmetry.space_group_name_H-M   'P 1'
#
loop_
_entity.id
_entity.type
_entity.pdbx_description
1 polymer ?
#
loop_
_entity_poly.entity_id
_entity_poly.type
_entity_poly.pdbx_seq_one_letter_code
_entity_poly.pdbx_strand_id
1 'polypeptide(L)'
;MAEKLAPEKRHAFVHDGQKVFEWDQTLEEVNIYIELPPNVHPKQFYCKIQSKHIEVGIKGNPPYLNHDLSCPVKTDSSFWTLEDAIMHIFLQKRDIGQTWSSPIQGQGHLDPYTSDLEQKRLMLQRFQEEVSITIPL
;
A
#
# COMPACT_ATOMS: atom_id res chain seq x y z
N MET A 1 8.08 11.85 19.90
CA MET A 1 7.23 11.41 18.78
C MET A 1 8.18 10.75 17.81
N ALA A 2 8.19 9.42 17.73
CA ALA A 2 9.04 8.72 16.77
C ALA A 2 8.66 9.23 15.38
N GLU A 3 9.60 9.87 14.69
CA GLU A 3 9.51 10.08 13.26
C GLU A 3 9.38 8.67 12.66
N LYS A 4 8.14 8.26 12.36
CA LYS A 4 7.89 7.04 11.57
C LYS A 4 8.82 7.17 10.38
N LEU A 5 9.76 6.23 10.22
CA LEU A 5 10.63 6.16 9.04
C LEU A 5 9.72 6.00 7.83
N ALA A 6 9.34 7.13 7.23
CA ALA A 6 8.56 7.13 6.01
C ALA A 6 9.42 6.43 4.95
N PRO A 7 8.84 5.53 4.16
CA PRO A 7 9.58 4.88 3.09
C PRO A 7 10.16 5.95 2.16
N GLU A 8 11.48 5.97 2.01
CA GLU A 8 12.18 6.96 1.16
C GLU A 8 11.85 6.79 -0.33
N LYS A 9 11.34 5.61 -0.72
CA LYS A 9 11.03 5.28 -2.11
C LYS A 9 9.76 4.43 -2.21
N ARG A 10 8.93 4.77 -3.20
CA ARG A 10 7.78 3.96 -3.63
C ARG A 10 8.20 2.94 -4.68
N HIS A 11 7.52 1.80 -4.67
CA HIS A 11 7.65 0.75 -5.66
C HIS A 11 6.56 0.91 -6.71
N ALA A 12 6.89 0.77 -7.99
CA ALA A 12 5.91 0.84 -9.07
C ALA A 12 5.54 -0.56 -9.55
N PHE A 13 4.24 -0.83 -9.65
CA PHE A 13 3.75 -1.97 -10.43
C PHE A 13 3.45 -1.52 -11.85
N VAL A 14 4.11 -2.14 -12.82
CA VAL A 14 3.94 -1.87 -14.25
C VAL A 14 3.40 -3.12 -14.93
N HIS A 15 2.35 -2.95 -15.72
CA HIS A 15 1.74 -4.01 -16.54
C HIS A 15 1.63 -3.52 -17.98
N ASP A 16 2.10 -4.32 -18.94
CA ASP A 16 2.11 -3.97 -20.37
C ASP A 16 2.75 -2.59 -20.69
N GLY A 17 3.82 -2.24 -19.95
CA GLY A 17 4.51 -0.95 -20.11
C GLY A 17 3.77 0.26 -19.51
N GLN A 18 2.61 0.06 -18.88
CA GLN A 18 1.86 1.10 -18.18
C GLN A 18 1.99 0.96 -16.67
N LYS A 19 2.28 2.07 -15.98
CA LYS A 19 2.27 2.12 -14.52
C LYS A 19 0.84 1.96 -14.03
N VAL A 20 0.59 0.89 -13.28
CA VAL A 20 -0.74 0.57 -12.73
C VAL A 20 -0.94 1.30 -11.41
N PHE A 21 0.02 1.18 -10.51
CA PHE A 21 0.04 1.90 -9.25
C PHE A 21 1.46 1.98 -8.70
N GLU A 22 1.66 2.92 -7.77
CA GLU A 22 2.81 2.96 -6.89
C GLU A 22 2.40 2.51 -5.50
N TRP A 23 3.32 1.97 -4.73
CA TRP A 23 3.02 1.52 -3.38
C TRP A 23 4.24 1.56 -2.49
N ASP A 24 3.98 1.67 -1.20
CA ASP A 24 4.99 1.52 -0.17
C ASP A 24 4.37 0.86 1.06
N GLN A 25 5.20 0.55 2.05
CA GLN A 25 4.74 -0.05 3.29
C GLN A 25 5.59 0.38 4.48
N THR A 26 4.98 0.31 5.65
CA THR A 26 5.67 0.30 6.94
C THR A 26 5.42 -1.04 7.62
N LEU A 27 5.81 -1.18 8.88
CA LEU A 27 5.42 -2.34 9.68
C LEU A 27 3.91 -2.43 9.84
N GLU A 28 3.21 -1.29 9.88
CA GLU A 28 1.80 -1.24 10.23
C GLU A 28 0.89 -1.14 9.02
N GLU A 29 1.34 -0.52 7.93
CA GLU A 29 0.47 -0.16 6.82
C GLU A 29 1.08 -0.47 5.44
N VAL A 30 0.20 -0.51 4.44
CA VAL A 30 0.54 -0.48 3.01
C VAL A 30 -0.19 0.69 2.39
N ASN A 31 0.53 1.52 1.63
CA ASN A 31 -0.04 2.62 0.87
C ASN A 31 -0.02 2.27 -0.61
N ILE A 32 -1.12 2.50 -1.33
CA ILE A 32 -1.21 2.35 -2.78
C ILE A 32 -1.63 3.70 -3.38
N TYR A 33 -0.97 4.10 -4.46
CA TYR A 33 -1.19 5.36 -5.18
C TYR A 33 -1.52 5.05 -6.63
N ILE A 34 -2.71 5.43 -7.06
CA ILE A 34 -3.20 5.22 -8.43
C ILE A 34 -3.39 6.58 -9.09
N GLU A 35 -2.67 6.81 -10.19
CA GLU A 35 -2.90 7.99 -11.05
C GLU A 35 -4.21 7.80 -11.80
N LEU A 36 -5.14 8.73 -11.63
CA LEU A 36 -6.46 8.62 -12.24
C LEU A 36 -6.50 9.27 -13.62
N PRO A 37 -7.33 8.73 -14.54
CA PRO A 37 -7.49 9.31 -15.86
C PRO A 37 -8.08 10.73 -15.76
N PRO A 38 -7.62 11.66 -16.62
CA PRO A 38 -8.18 13.01 -16.66
C PRO A 38 -9.63 12.97 -17.14
N ASN A 39 -10.41 14.01 -16.80
CA ASN A 39 -11.81 14.20 -17.20
C ASN A 39 -12.86 13.27 -16.57
N VAL A 40 -12.50 12.51 -15.52
CA VAL A 40 -13.48 11.74 -14.74
C VAL A 40 -13.81 12.50 -13.46
N HIS A 41 -15.10 12.64 -13.16
CA HIS A 41 -15.52 13.36 -11.96
C HIS A 41 -15.17 12.55 -10.69
N PRO A 42 -14.52 13.13 -9.67
CA PRO A 42 -14.10 12.47 -8.43
C PRO A 42 -15.11 11.50 -7.81
N LYS A 43 -16.38 11.92 -7.72
CA LYS A 43 -17.48 11.14 -7.12
C LYS A 43 -17.84 9.84 -7.88
N GLN A 44 -17.36 9.68 -9.11
CA GLN A 44 -17.57 8.47 -9.90
C GLN A 44 -16.58 7.37 -9.53
N PHE A 45 -15.42 7.73 -8.97
CA PHE A 45 -14.47 6.75 -8.47
C PHE A 45 -15.01 6.08 -7.20
N TYR A 46 -14.63 4.82 -7.03
CA TYR A 46 -14.88 4.08 -5.81
C TYR A 46 -13.70 3.15 -5.53
N CYS A 47 -13.49 2.88 -4.24
CA CYS A 47 -12.63 1.83 -3.76
C CYS A 47 -13.38 1.06 -2.67
N LYS A 48 -13.46 -0.26 -2.79
CA LYS A 48 -14.00 -1.17 -1.78
C LYS A 48 -12.83 -1.97 -1.21
N ILE A 49 -12.63 -1.82 0.09
CA ILE A 49 -11.59 -2.52 0.83
C ILE A 49 -12.28 -3.60 1.66
N GLN A 50 -11.91 -4.85 1.43
CA GLN A 50 -12.31 -6.00 2.23
C GLN A 50 -11.09 -6.58 2.92
N SER A 51 -11.34 -7.49 3.87
CA SER A 51 -10.28 -8.08 4.70
C SER A 51 -9.10 -8.61 3.90
N LYS A 52 -9.28 -9.17 2.70
CA LYS A 52 -8.19 -9.75 1.89
C LYS A 52 -8.40 -9.45 0.40
N HIS A 53 -9.15 -8.41 0.07
CA HIS A 53 -9.56 -8.15 -1.29
C HIS A 53 -9.76 -6.66 -1.50
N ILE A 54 -9.42 -6.17 -2.68
CA ILE A 54 -9.57 -4.78 -3.06
C ILE A 54 -10.20 -4.64 -4.44
N GLU A 55 -11.19 -3.75 -4.53
CA GLU A 55 -11.84 -3.39 -5.79
C GLU A 55 -11.76 -1.87 -5.97
N VAL A 56 -11.18 -1.41 -7.08
CA VAL A 56 -11.06 0.00 -7.45
C VAL A 56 -11.65 0.19 -8.85
N GLY A 57 -12.44 1.24 -9.06
CA GLY A 57 -12.97 1.52 -10.39
C GLY A 57 -13.80 2.79 -10.50
N ILE A 58 -14.40 2.95 -11.68
CA ILE A 58 -15.33 4.04 -12.00
C ILE A 58 -16.74 3.45 -12.06
N LYS A 59 -17.69 4.05 -11.35
CA LYS A 59 -19.10 3.60 -11.34
C LYS A 59 -19.63 3.45 -12.78
N GLY A 60 -20.26 2.32 -13.07
CA GLY A 60 -20.81 2.00 -14.39
C GLY A 60 -19.80 1.38 -15.38
N ASN A 61 -18.53 1.23 -15.01
CA ASN A 61 -17.50 0.57 -15.81
C ASN A 61 -16.99 -0.70 -15.11
N PRO A 62 -16.34 -1.62 -15.84
CA PRO A 62 -15.55 -2.69 -15.22
C PRO A 62 -14.53 -2.12 -14.23
N PRO A 63 -14.28 -2.79 -13.09
CA PRO A 63 -13.30 -2.34 -12.12
C PRO A 63 -11.90 -2.31 -12.73
N TYR A 64 -11.15 -1.25 -12.41
CA TYR A 64 -9.75 -1.07 -12.79
C TYR A 64 -8.86 -2.09 -12.08
N LEU A 65 -9.12 -2.30 -10.79
CA LEU A 65 -8.43 -3.28 -9.95
C LEU A 65 -9.50 -4.14 -9.26
N ASN A 66 -9.38 -5.46 -9.33
CA ASN A 66 -10.27 -6.39 -8.63
C ASN A 66 -9.48 -7.65 -8.30
N HIS A 67 -8.75 -7.62 -7.18
CA HIS A 67 -7.81 -8.67 -6.82
C HIS A 67 -7.73 -8.88 -5.31
N ASP A 68 -7.26 -10.07 -4.94
CA ASP A 68 -6.92 -10.38 -3.56
C ASP A 68 -5.65 -9.64 -3.13
N LEU A 69 -5.67 -9.17 -1.89
CA LEU A 69 -4.51 -8.58 -1.22
C LEU A 69 -3.56 -9.69 -0.78
N SER A 70 -2.26 -9.39 -0.76
CA SER A 70 -1.25 -10.37 -0.33
C SER A 70 -1.49 -10.89 1.09
N CYS A 71 -1.89 -10.01 2.01
CA CYS A 71 -2.22 -10.38 3.39
C CYS A 71 -3.49 -9.66 3.86
N PRO A 72 -4.13 -10.11 4.96
CA PRO A 72 -5.33 -9.47 5.43
C PRO A 72 -5.09 -8.09 6.07
N VAL A 73 -6.11 -7.23 5.98
CA VAL A 73 -6.13 -5.86 6.50
C VAL A 73 -7.26 -5.66 7.52
N LYS A 74 -7.14 -4.61 8.34
CA LYS A 74 -8.20 -4.12 9.24
C LYS A 74 -9.07 -3.13 8.46
N THR A 75 -10.25 -3.58 8.04
CA THR A 75 -11.13 -2.78 7.17
C THR A 75 -11.65 -1.52 7.84
N ASP A 76 -11.87 -1.55 9.15
CA ASP A 76 -12.28 -0.40 9.98
C ASP A 76 -11.21 0.71 10.07
N SER A 77 -9.95 0.33 9.91
CA SER A 77 -8.79 1.23 9.99
C SER A 77 -8.16 1.50 8.62
N SER A 78 -8.75 0.97 7.55
CA SER A 78 -8.30 1.18 6.17
C SER A 78 -9.25 2.12 5.46
N PHE A 79 -8.72 3.02 4.64
CA PHE A 79 -9.50 4.04 3.95
C PHE A 79 -8.86 4.41 2.63
N TRP A 80 -9.54 5.23 1.84
CA TRP A 80 -8.95 5.81 0.64
C TRP A 80 -9.34 7.28 0.54
N THR A 81 -8.45 8.08 -0.01
CA THR A 81 -8.64 9.49 -0.31
C THR A 81 -8.38 9.74 -1.78
N LEU A 82 -8.83 10.91 -2.24
CA LEU A 82 -8.55 11.39 -3.57
C LEU A 82 -8.00 12.80 -3.49
N GLU A 83 -6.75 12.96 -3.89
CA GLU A 83 -6.01 14.23 -3.81
C GLU A 83 -5.27 14.43 -5.13
N ASP A 84 -5.42 15.60 -5.77
CA ASP A 84 -4.68 15.99 -6.97
C ASP A 84 -4.64 14.93 -8.09
N ALA A 85 -5.78 14.28 -8.37
CA ALA A 85 -5.94 13.18 -9.34
C ALA A 85 -5.17 11.88 -8.99
N ILE A 86 -4.72 11.75 -7.75
CA ILE A 86 -4.13 10.54 -7.19
C ILE A 86 -5.12 9.94 -6.19
N MET A 87 -5.52 8.70 -6.43
CA MET A 87 -6.21 7.92 -5.41
C MET A 87 -5.17 7.30 -4.48
N HIS A 88 -5.17 7.73 -3.22
CA HIS A 88 -4.36 7.13 -2.17
C HIS A 88 -5.21 6.16 -1.36
N ILE A 89 -4.79 4.90 -1.34
CA ILE A 89 -5.44 3.83 -0.60
C ILE A 89 -4.53 3.47 0.56
N PHE A 90 -5.04 3.65 1.76
CA PHE A 90 -4.40 3.33 3.01
C PHE A 90 -4.92 1.99 3.53
N LEU A 91 -4.03 1.02 3.67
CA LEU A 91 -4.34 -0.34 4.14
C LEU A 91 -3.64 -0.61 5.47
N GLN A 92 -4.41 -0.66 6.56
CA GLN A 92 -3.88 -1.06 7.85
C GLN A 92 -3.69 -2.59 7.88
N LYS A 93 -2.45 -3.06 8.02
CA LYS A 93 -2.14 -4.49 8.13
C LYS A 93 -2.82 -5.08 9.35
N ARG A 94 -3.37 -6.29 9.19
CA ARG A 94 -3.86 -7.08 10.33
C ARG A 94 -2.69 -7.57 11.17
N ASP A 95 -1.71 -8.15 10.50
CA ASP A 95 -0.50 -8.72 11.09
C ASP A 95 0.64 -7.70 11.03
N ILE A 96 0.86 -6.99 12.14
CA ILE A 96 1.89 -5.95 12.23
C ILE A 96 3.27 -6.56 12.00
N GLY A 97 4.05 -5.87 11.17
CA GLY A 97 5.39 -6.24 10.77
C GLY A 97 5.44 -7.22 9.59
N GLN A 98 4.33 -7.79 9.15
CA GLN A 98 4.37 -8.66 7.97
C GLN A 98 4.86 -7.87 6.76
N THR A 99 5.95 -8.35 6.13
CA THR A 99 6.50 -7.74 4.92
C THR A 99 5.70 -8.22 3.71
N TRP A 100 5.24 -7.28 2.90
CA TRP A 100 4.53 -7.56 1.65
C TRP A 100 5.51 -7.42 0.49
N SER A 101 5.64 -8.44 -0.35
CA SER A 101 6.42 -8.36 -1.60
C SER A 101 5.67 -7.63 -2.71
N SER A 102 4.37 -7.43 -2.54
CA SER A 102 3.45 -6.67 -3.41
C SER A 102 2.14 -6.43 -2.65
N PRO A 103 1.35 -5.37 -2.94
CA PRO A 103 -0.01 -5.19 -2.44
C PRO A 103 -0.96 -6.27 -2.96
N ILE A 104 -0.73 -6.75 -4.18
CA ILE A 104 -1.66 -7.63 -4.91
C ILE A 104 -1.10 -9.04 -4.94
N GLN A 105 -1.93 -10.01 -4.52
CA GLN A 105 -1.55 -11.40 -4.48
C GLN A 105 -1.18 -11.91 -5.89
N GLY A 106 0.02 -12.45 -6.03
CA GLY A 106 0.46 -13.07 -7.29
C GLY A 106 0.98 -12.09 -8.34
N GLN A 107 0.91 -10.78 -8.13
CA GLN A 107 1.25 -9.77 -9.15
C GLN A 107 2.24 -8.74 -8.60
N GLY A 108 3.08 -8.16 -9.45
CA GLY A 108 3.91 -7.02 -9.08
C GLY A 108 4.92 -7.27 -7.97
N HIS A 109 5.37 -8.52 -7.82
CA HIS A 109 6.41 -8.88 -6.87
C HIS A 109 7.67 -8.05 -7.14
N LEU A 110 8.21 -7.48 -6.07
CA LEU A 110 9.55 -6.90 -6.09
C LEU A 110 10.57 -7.95 -6.54
N ASP A 111 11.60 -7.49 -7.25
CA ASP A 111 12.74 -8.34 -7.55
C ASP A 111 13.44 -8.77 -6.24
N PRO A 112 14.24 -9.84 -6.26
CA PRO A 112 14.88 -10.36 -5.05
C PRO A 112 15.76 -9.34 -4.32
N TYR A 113 16.44 -8.44 -5.04
CA TYR A 113 17.31 -7.43 -4.45
C TYR A 113 16.49 -6.33 -3.76
N THR A 114 15.47 -5.80 -4.43
CA THR A 114 14.58 -4.80 -3.83
C THR A 114 13.80 -5.37 -2.65
N SER A 115 13.39 -6.64 -2.72
CA SER A 115 12.76 -7.36 -1.60
C SER A 115 13.67 -7.47 -0.37
N ASP A 116 14.95 -7.82 -0.57
CA ASP A 116 15.94 -7.88 0.52
C ASP A 116 16.18 -6.52 1.16
N LEU A 117 16.27 -5.46 0.35
CA LEU A 117 16.43 -4.09 0.83
C LEU A 117 15.23 -3.65 1.68
N GLU A 118 14.01 -3.92 1.21
CA GLU A 118 12.79 -3.61 1.97
C GLU A 118 12.69 -4.40 3.27
N GLN A 119 13.07 -5.68 3.24
CA GLN A 119 13.10 -6.48 4.45
C GLN A 119 14.09 -5.92 5.47
N LYS A 120 15.31 -5.52 5.03
CA LYS A 120 16.31 -4.87 5.89
C LYS A 120 15.80 -3.56 6.46
N ARG A 121 15.13 -2.72 5.65
CA ARG A 121 14.53 -1.46 6.10
C ARG A 121 13.49 -1.69 7.19
N LEU A 122 12.58 -2.64 7.01
CA LEU A 122 11.55 -2.97 8.00
C LEU A 122 12.15 -3.59 9.27
N MET A 123 13.21 -4.39 9.17
CA MET A 123 13.93 -4.89 10.35
C MET A 123 14.56 -3.73 11.14
N LEU A 124 15.17 -2.76 10.46
CA LEU A 124 15.74 -1.59 11.11
C LEU A 124 14.66 -0.73 11.79
N GLN A 125 13.51 -0.55 11.14
CA GLN A 125 12.36 0.16 11.74
C GLN A 125 11.91 -0.51 13.05
N ARG A 126 11.75 -1.85 13.05
CA ARG A 126 11.36 -2.60 14.26
C ARG A 126 12.34 -2.36 15.39
N PHE A 127 13.63 -2.51 15.10
CA PHE A 127 14.68 -2.34 16.09
C PHE A 127 14.66 -0.93 16.71
N GLN A 128 14.44 0.11 15.90
CA GLN A 128 14.34 1.49 16.40
C GLN A 128 13.09 1.71 17.28
N GLU A 129 11.95 1.12 16.92
CA GLU A 129 10.72 1.16 17.73
C GLU A 129 10.94 0.45 19.08
N GLU A 130 11.57 -0.73 19.08
CA GLU A 130 11.88 -1.49 20.30
C GLU A 130 12.85 -0.74 21.24
N VAL A 131 13.92 -0.16 20.68
CA VAL A 131 14.91 0.61 21.47
C VAL A 131 14.27 1.87 22.07
N SER A 132 13.42 2.56 21.31
CA SER A 132 12.71 3.75 21.77
C SER A 132 11.75 3.46 22.94
N ILE A 133 11.18 2.26 23.00
CA ILE A 133 10.31 1.82 24.10
C ILE A 133 11.12 1.42 25.34
N THR A 134 12.31 0.83 25.14
CA THR A 134 13.10 0.21 26.21
C THR A 134 13.97 1.22 26.98
N ILE A 135 14.30 2.36 26.38
CA ILE A 135 15.11 3.42 27.01
C ILE A 135 14.26 4.69 27.16
N PRO A 136 13.47 4.84 28.23
CA PRO A 136 12.83 6.12 28.53
C PRO A 136 13.92 7.15 28.85
N LEU A 137 13.84 8.33 28.20
CA LEU A 137 14.70 9.49 28.46
C LEU A 137 14.64 9.97 29.91
#